data_AF-A0A965HQ77-F1
#
_entry.id   AF-A0A965HQ77-F1
#
_cell.length_a   1.000
_cell.length_b   1.000
_cell.length_c   1.000
_cell.angle_alpha   90.00
_cell.angle_beta   90.00
_cell.angle_gamma   90.00
#
_symmetry.space_group_name_H-M   'P 1'
#
loop_
_entity.id
_entity.type
_entity.pdbx_description
1 polymer ?
#
loop_
_entity_poly.entity_id
_entity_poly.type
_entity_poly.pdbx_seq_one_letter_code
_entity_poly.pdbx_strand_id
1 'polypeptide(L)' 'WLSQYYWSNLEEVQAFATQWMWFYNNDRPQMALGGFTPRQKLAMAA' A
#
# COMPACT_ATOMS: atom_id res chain seq x y z
N TRP A 1 -2.70 14.41 -3.84
CA TRP A 1 -2.85 14.43 -5.30
C TRP A 1 -3.55 13.16 -5.73
N LEU A 2 -4.55 13.26 -6.62
CA LEU A 2 -5.13 12.09 -7.27
C LEU A 2 -4.10 11.57 -8.27
N SER A 3 -3.68 10.32 -8.11
CA SER A 3 -2.78 9.69 -9.07
C SER A 3 -3.50 9.53 -10.41
N GLN A 4 -2.98 10.17 -11.46
CA GLN A 4 -3.49 10.06 -12.82
C GLN A 4 -2.59 9.10 -13.59
N TYR A 5 -2.96 7.82 -13.59
CA TYR A 5 -2.33 6.81 -14.43
C TYR A 5 -3.25 6.48 -15.60
N TYR A 6 -2.67 6.40 -16.79
CA TYR A 6 -3.31 5.80 -17.96
C TYR A 6 -2.72 4.40 -18.12
N TRP A 7 -3.59 3.39 -18.10
CA TRP A 7 -3.20 1.99 -18.27
C TRP A 7 -3.59 1.51 -19.66
N SER A 8 -2.70 0.73 -20.28
CA SER A 8 -2.87 0.22 -21.64
C SER A 8 -3.62 -1.12 -21.67
N ASN A 9 -3.61 -1.86 -20.56
CA ASN A 9 -4.26 -3.16 -20.41
C ASN A 9 -4.55 -3.48 -18.93
N LEU A 10 -5.25 -4.60 -18.69
CA LEU A 10 -5.62 -5.04 -17.35
C LEU A 10 -4.42 -5.48 -16.51
N GLU A 11 -3.40 -6.08 -17.12
CA GLU A 11 -2.22 -6.59 -16.42
C GLU A 11 -1.43 -5.46 -15.76
N GLU A 12 -1.33 -4.30 -16.43
CA GLU A 12 -0.70 -3.10 -15.85
C GLU A 12 -1.43 -2.58 -14.61
N VAL A 13 -2.77 -2.55 -14.64
CA VAL A 13 -3.58 -2.13 -13.48
C VAL A 13 -3.39 -3.10 -12.32
N GLN A 14 -3.40 -4.42 -12.61
CA GLN A 14 -3.21 -5.45 -11.60
C GLN A 14 -1.84 -5.37 -10.96
N ALA A 15 -0.78 -5.27 -11.77
CA ALA A 15 0.59 -5.14 -11.28
C ALA A 15 0.75 -3.89 -10.40
N PHE A 16 0.21 -2.75 -10.83
CA PHE A 16 0.23 -1.53 -10.04
C PHE A 16 -0.52 -1.70 -8.72
N ALA A 17 -1.73 -2.27 -8.73
CA ALA A 17 -2.52 -2.49 -7.52
C ALA A 17 -1.81 -3.43 -6.53
N THR A 18 -1.17 -4.50 -7.02
CA THR A 18 -0.39 -5.44 -6.20
C THR A 18 0.80 -4.74 -5.55
N GLN A 19 1.57 -3.96 -6.31
CA GLN A 19 2.70 -3.19 -5.78
C GLN A 19 2.24 -2.14 -4.77
N TRP A 20 1.14 -1.46 -5.07
CA TRP A 20 0.57 -0.45 -4.17
C TRP A 20 0.11 -1.06 -2.85
N MET A 21 -0.57 -2.22 -2.89
CA MET A 21 -0.99 -2.93 -1.68
C MET A 21 0.20 -3.38 -0.84
N TRP A 22 1.29 -3.83 -1.48
CA TRP A 22 2.51 -4.17 -0.76
C TRP A 22 3.12 -2.93 -0.09
N PHE A 23 3.29 -1.83 -0.83
CA PHE A 23 3.84 -0.58 -0.32
C PHE A 23 3.02 -0.03 0.86
N TYR A 24 1.69 -0.02 0.72
CA TYR A 24 0.79 0.45 1.78
C TYR A 24 0.97 -0.36 3.07
N ASN A 25 1.05 -1.69 2.96
CA ASN A 25 1.14 -2.56 4.13
C ASN A 25 2.52 -2.58 4.79
N ASN A 26 3.59 -2.35 4.02
CA ASN A 26 4.96 -2.56 4.48
C ASN A 26 5.70 -1.26 4.77
N ASP A 27 5.55 -0.24 3.93
CA ASP A 27 6.43 0.93 3.91
C ASP A 27 5.72 2.23 4.26
N ARG A 28 4.39 2.31 4.04
CA ARG A 28 3.65 3.54 4.31
C ARG A 28 3.29 3.67 5.79
N PRO A 29 3.90 4.60 6.56
CA PRO A 29 3.50 4.84 7.94
C PRO A 29 2.10 5.45 8.00
N GLN A 30 1.28 5.00 8.95
CA GLN A 30 -0.09 5.48 9.11
C GLN A 30 -0.29 6.13 10.48
N MET A 31 -0.73 7.39 10.48
CA MET A 31 -0.89 8.16 11.72
C MET A 31 -1.98 7.60 12.65
N ALA A 32 -3.05 7.02 12.10
CA ALA A 32 -4.06 6.32 12.91
C ALA A 32 -3.48 5.08 13.63
N LEU A 33 -2.35 4.55 13.13
CA LEU A 33 -1.58 3.49 13.76
C LEU A 33 -0.40 4.05 14.58
N GLY A 34 -0.36 5.34 14.88
CA GLY A 34 0.75 5.96 15.62
C GLY A 34 2.06 6.03 14.82
N GLY A 35 1.98 6.12 13.49
CA GLY A 35 3.16 6.22 12.61
C GLY A 35 3.77 4.88 12.22
N PHE A 36 3.17 3.76 12.62
CA PHE A 36 3.57 2.43 12.20
C PHE A 36 2.90 2.02 10.88
N THR A 37 3.52 1.08 10.18
CA THR A 37 2.90 0.43 9.02
C THR A 37 1.93 -0.65 9.48
N PRO A 38 0.91 -1.02 8.67
CA PRO A 38 -0.04 -2.08 9.03
C PRO A 38 0.64 -3.38 9.45
N ARG A 39 1.69 -3.82 8.72
CA ARG A 39 2.42 -5.04 9.06
C ARG A 39 3.16 -4.95 10.40
N GLN A 40 3.76 -3.80 10.71
CA GLN A 40 4.40 -3.58 12.01
C GLN A 40 3.38 -3.65 13.14
N LYS A 41 2.20 -3.04 12.98
CA LYS A 41 1.13 -3.14 13.99
C LYS A 41 0.62 -4.55 14.19
N LEU A 42 0.45 -5.30 13.10
CA LEU A 42 0.06 -6.70 13.19
C LEU A 42 1.09 -7.51 13.99
N ALA A 43 2.38 -7.30 13.74
CA ALA A 43 3.45 -8.00 14.46
C ALA A 43 3.54 -7.63 15.96
N MET A 44 3.13 -6.41 16.34
CA MET A 44 3.09 -5.99 17.75
C MET A 44 1.85 -6.48 18.51
N ALA A 45 0.79 -6.85 17.79
CA ALA A 45 -0.47 -7.33 18.38
C ALA A 45 -0.49 -8.85 18.61
N ALA A 46 0.48 -9.57 18.06
CA ALA A 46 0.72 -10.99 18.31
C ALA A 46 1.48 -11.19 19.63
#